data_AF-A0A6J4IHW9-F1
#
_entry.id   AF-A0A6J4IHW9-F1
#
_cell.length_a   1.000
_cell.length_b   1.000
_cell.length_c   1.000
_cell.angle_alpha   90.00
_cell.angle_beta   90.00
_cell.angle_gamma   90.00
#
_symmetry.space_group_name_H-M   'P 1'
#
loop_
_entity.id
_entity.type
_entity.pdbx_description
1 polymer ?
#
loop_
_entity_poly.entity_id
_entity_poly.type
_entity_poly.pdbx_seq_one_letter_code
_entity_poly.pdbx_strand_id
1 'polypeptide(L)'
;MWRSVLSRCNTPVAAMLIVAVAYALFIGARLTTRGRDPSRFVRAGDYFCDPARAPRNLTIDEGSTGYDGQFYYRLALNPFTSRKTEFGVSLDKPSYRHQRILYPLLVWVLSAGQPLAVPAVMIAVNFLALCALGWLGGFYAAKSGHHPVWGAVFAFYPGFLITLSYDLAEIVAAACLLSAFVLLERGRGAGAAVALALAVLARETTVVAAGAMFLAWGIHRLWRRRPDGEHSPLPLYVPLAAFAAFGVWRIILRGIWGEFPAPSQNADNFGVPVLSFIDAFRNSTQLAMAEMMLMLLFAGAVAYALPRSRAPLYQKLAWLFYGGLALLLSSNIWGRDAPMLRANTEFVLLGFALLMQTATILWRYIVMNTAIAWTYLALHILRNR
;
A
#
# COMPACT_ATOMS: atom_id res chain seq x y z
N MET A 1 24.32 -14.48 -26.31
CA MET A 1 23.03 -13.74 -26.34
C MET A 1 22.47 -13.46 -24.96
N TRP A 2 22.16 -14.48 -24.12
CA TRP A 2 21.59 -14.31 -22.77
C TRP A 2 22.37 -13.40 -21.81
N ARG A 3 23.70 -13.55 -21.75
CA ARG A 3 24.56 -12.68 -20.91
C ARG A 3 24.51 -11.19 -21.32
N SER A 4 24.29 -10.90 -22.60
CA SER A 4 24.17 -9.51 -23.10
C SER A 4 22.81 -8.87 -22.84
N VAL A 5 21.75 -9.69 -22.73
CA VAL A 5 20.41 -9.21 -22.35
C VAL A 5 20.38 -8.94 -20.85
N LEU A 6 20.97 -9.83 -20.04
CA LEU A 6 21.11 -9.64 -18.60
C LEU A 6 21.95 -8.39 -18.25
N SER A 7 23.02 -8.10 -18.99
CA SER A 7 23.80 -6.88 -18.75
C SER A 7 23.05 -5.59 -19.10
N ARG A 8 22.23 -5.60 -20.16
CA ARG A 8 21.38 -4.46 -20.55
C ARG A 8 20.22 -4.22 -19.56
N CYS A 9 19.73 -5.28 -18.93
CA CYS A 9 18.68 -5.21 -17.91
C CYS A 9 19.20 -4.94 -16.49
N ASN A 10 20.50 -4.73 -16.30
CA ASN A 10 21.10 -4.44 -15.00
C ASN A 10 20.90 -2.98 -14.58
N THR A 11 19.66 -2.48 -14.65
CA THR A 11 19.30 -1.12 -14.26
C THR A 11 17.96 -1.12 -13.52
N PRO A 12 17.76 -0.21 -12.55
CA PRO A 12 16.45 -0.01 -11.91
C PRO A 12 15.32 0.34 -12.90
N VAL A 13 15.67 0.95 -14.04
CA VAL A 13 14.74 1.26 -15.13
C VAL A 13 14.17 -0.01 -15.74
N ALA A 14 14.95 -1.08 -15.87
CA ALA A 14 14.43 -2.36 -16.38
C ALA A 14 13.32 -2.92 -15.48
N ALA A 15 13.47 -2.85 -14.15
CA ALA A 15 12.44 -3.25 -13.20
C ALA A 15 11.16 -2.41 -13.37
N MET A 16 11.30 -1.09 -13.50
CA MET A 16 10.18 -0.18 -13.79
C MET A 16 9.46 -0.54 -15.08
N LEU A 17 10.17 -0.80 -16.18
CA LEU A 17 9.57 -1.12 -17.47
C LEU A 17 8.82 -2.45 -17.43
N ILE A 18 9.34 -3.47 -16.75
CA ILE A 18 8.64 -4.75 -16.56
C ILE A 18 7.31 -4.54 -15.84
N VAL A 19 7.33 -3.76 -14.76
CA VAL A 19 6.12 -3.42 -14.00
C VAL A 19 5.14 -2.62 -14.86
N ALA A 20 5.64 -1.60 -15.57
CA ALA A 20 4.83 -0.76 -16.45
C ALA A 20 4.13 -1.57 -17.54
N VAL A 21 4.84 -2.47 -18.22
CA VAL A 21 4.26 -3.33 -19.26
C VAL A 21 3.23 -4.28 -18.67
N ALA A 22 3.55 -4.98 -17.57
CA ALA A 22 2.63 -5.94 -16.96
C ALA A 22 1.33 -5.29 -16.50
N TYR A 23 1.41 -4.14 -15.83
CA TYR A 23 0.23 -3.43 -15.36
C TYR A 23 -0.52 -2.69 -16.46
N ALA A 24 0.16 -2.17 -17.50
CA ALA A 24 -0.52 -1.60 -18.67
C ALA A 24 -1.34 -2.67 -19.41
N LEU A 25 -0.79 -3.88 -19.56
CA LEU A 25 -1.52 -5.02 -20.13
C LEU A 25 -2.73 -5.39 -19.27
N PHE A 26 -2.57 -5.46 -17.94
CA PHE A 26 -3.68 -5.74 -17.02
C PHE A 26 -4.77 -4.66 -17.07
N ILE A 27 -4.39 -3.38 -17.00
CA ILE A 27 -5.33 -2.24 -17.08
C ILE A 27 -6.06 -2.25 -18.43
N GLY A 28 -5.32 -2.44 -19.53
CA GLY A 28 -5.90 -2.52 -20.87
C GLY A 28 -6.90 -3.66 -21.01
N ALA A 29 -6.52 -4.87 -20.58
CA ALA A 29 -7.41 -6.03 -20.56
C ALA A 29 -8.67 -5.76 -19.72
N ARG A 30 -8.51 -5.23 -18.51
CA ARG A 30 -9.63 -4.91 -17.61
C ARG A 30 -10.55 -3.83 -18.17
N LEU A 31 -10.01 -2.77 -18.79
CA LEU A 31 -10.81 -1.76 -19.46
C LEU A 31 -11.61 -2.39 -20.61
N THR A 32 -11.00 -3.26 -21.42
CA THR A 32 -11.71 -3.91 -22.54
C THR A 32 -12.85 -4.81 -22.06
N THR A 33 -12.68 -5.56 -20.97
CA THR A 33 -13.77 -6.40 -20.41
C THR A 33 -14.87 -5.59 -19.72
N ARG A 34 -14.64 -4.29 -19.49
CA ARG A 34 -15.52 -3.36 -18.76
C ARG A 34 -16.12 -2.28 -19.67
N GLY A 35 -16.15 -2.50 -20.98
CA GLY A 35 -16.73 -1.56 -21.94
C GLY A 35 -15.91 -0.28 -22.15
N ARG A 36 -14.62 -0.31 -21.83
CA ARG A 36 -13.67 0.82 -21.86
C ARG A 36 -14.05 1.98 -20.94
N ASP A 37 -14.83 1.68 -19.90
CA ASP A 37 -15.23 2.66 -18.89
C ASP A 37 -14.27 2.62 -17.68
N PRO A 38 -13.43 3.65 -17.48
CA PRO A 38 -12.51 3.72 -16.36
C PRO A 38 -13.23 3.84 -15.01
N SER A 39 -14.45 4.36 -14.96
CA SER A 39 -15.18 4.53 -13.69
C SER A 39 -15.57 3.21 -13.02
N ARG A 40 -15.55 2.10 -13.76
CA ARG A 40 -15.75 0.77 -13.16
C ARG A 40 -14.64 0.35 -12.19
N PHE A 41 -13.50 1.02 -12.21
CA PHE A 41 -12.44 0.82 -11.22
C PHE A 41 -12.80 1.46 -9.87
N VAL A 42 -13.65 2.50 -9.86
CA VAL A 42 -14.13 3.16 -8.63
C VAL A 42 -15.00 2.23 -7.76
N ARG A 43 -15.67 1.25 -8.38
CA ARG A 43 -16.63 0.34 -7.73
C ARG A 43 -17.71 1.11 -6.96
N ALA A 44 -18.34 2.08 -7.62
CA ALA A 44 -19.45 2.83 -7.04
C ALA A 44 -20.72 1.97 -6.97
N GLY A 45 -21.40 2.01 -5.82
CA GLY A 45 -22.66 1.32 -5.58
C GLY A 45 -23.78 2.27 -5.19
N ASP A 46 -25.01 1.93 -5.57
CA ASP A 46 -26.21 2.74 -5.37
C ASP A 46 -26.59 2.98 -3.90
N TYR A 47 -26.02 2.21 -2.95
CA TYR A 47 -26.20 2.45 -1.53
C TYR A 47 -25.59 3.79 -1.06
N PHE A 48 -24.46 4.21 -1.66
CA PHE A 48 -23.77 5.46 -1.30
C PHE A 48 -23.77 6.50 -2.42
N CYS A 49 -24.15 6.10 -3.64
CA CYS A 49 -24.15 6.95 -4.82
C CYS A 49 -25.58 7.08 -5.38
N ASP A 50 -26.07 8.30 -5.51
CA ASP A 50 -27.34 8.62 -6.18
C ASP A 50 -27.10 8.77 -7.69
N PRO A 51 -27.60 7.84 -8.53
CA PRO A 51 -27.40 7.89 -9.98
C PRO A 51 -27.97 9.15 -10.65
N ALA A 52 -29.00 9.78 -10.07
CA ALA A 52 -29.61 10.98 -10.63
C ALA A 52 -28.76 12.24 -10.39
N ARG A 53 -27.85 12.21 -9.41
CA ARG A 53 -27.04 13.36 -8.98
C ARG A 53 -25.54 13.16 -9.20
N ALA A 54 -25.10 11.93 -9.46
CA ALA A 54 -23.71 11.62 -9.74
C ALA A 54 -23.25 12.19 -11.09
N PRO A 55 -21.95 12.51 -11.24
CA PRO A 55 -21.38 12.85 -12.53
C PRO A 55 -21.66 11.76 -13.57
N ARG A 56 -22.03 12.16 -14.79
CA ARG A 56 -22.46 11.23 -15.86
C ARG A 56 -21.39 10.20 -16.27
N ASN A 57 -20.13 10.45 -15.94
CA ASN A 57 -19.01 9.55 -16.22
C ASN A 57 -18.74 8.55 -15.09
N LEU A 58 -19.57 8.52 -14.04
CA LEU A 58 -19.50 7.52 -12.97
C LEU A 58 -20.57 6.44 -13.22
N THR A 59 -20.13 5.25 -13.57
CA THR A 59 -21.01 4.07 -13.58
C THR A 59 -21.22 3.60 -12.15
N ILE A 60 -22.49 3.47 -11.77
CA ILE A 60 -22.94 3.02 -10.44
C ILE A 60 -23.59 1.65 -10.61
N ASP A 61 -23.12 0.67 -9.85
CA ASP A 61 -23.68 -0.69 -9.84
C ASP A 61 -24.95 -0.70 -8.97
N GLU A 62 -26.05 -1.24 -9.52
CA GLU A 62 -27.35 -1.38 -8.83
C GLU A 62 -27.32 -2.51 -7.78
N GLY A 63 -28.07 -2.34 -6.69
CA GLY A 63 -28.17 -3.31 -5.59
C GLY A 63 -26.84 -3.55 -4.89
N SER A 64 -25.94 -2.56 -4.88
CA SER A 64 -24.55 -2.72 -4.48
C SER A 64 -24.15 -1.68 -3.45
N THR A 65 -23.45 -2.11 -2.40
CA THR A 65 -22.78 -1.19 -1.48
C THR A 65 -21.52 -0.56 -2.08
N GLY A 66 -21.07 -1.06 -3.24
CA GLY A 66 -19.84 -0.65 -3.88
C GLY A 66 -18.60 -1.05 -3.07
N TYR A 67 -17.53 -0.28 -3.21
CA TYR A 67 -16.32 -0.43 -2.44
C TYR A 67 -15.70 0.94 -2.09
N ASP A 68 -14.63 0.92 -1.30
CA ASP A 68 -13.96 2.11 -0.78
C ASP A 68 -13.55 3.14 -1.87
N GLY A 69 -13.32 2.70 -3.11
CA GLY A 69 -12.93 3.54 -4.25
C GLY A 69 -13.86 4.74 -4.48
N GLN A 70 -15.18 4.55 -4.28
CA GLN A 70 -16.17 5.61 -4.43
C GLN A 70 -15.97 6.78 -3.47
N PHE A 71 -15.40 6.53 -2.29
CA PHE A 71 -15.10 7.58 -1.33
C PHE A 71 -13.83 8.35 -1.71
N TYR A 72 -12.82 7.67 -2.27
CA TYR A 72 -11.65 8.36 -2.84
C TYR A 72 -12.02 9.16 -4.08
N TYR A 73 -12.88 8.62 -4.94
CA TYR A 73 -13.45 9.35 -6.08
C TYR A 73 -14.18 10.61 -5.61
N ARG A 74 -15.05 10.48 -4.61
CA ARG A 74 -15.78 11.61 -4.00
C ARG A 74 -14.85 12.68 -3.45
N LEU A 75 -13.77 12.31 -2.78
CA LEU A 75 -12.77 13.25 -2.28
C LEU A 75 -11.89 13.83 -3.40
N ALA A 76 -11.65 13.10 -4.48
CA ALA A 76 -10.89 13.59 -5.63
C ALA A 76 -11.65 14.64 -6.45
N LEU A 77 -12.99 14.67 -6.37
CA LEU A 77 -13.80 15.74 -6.95
C LEU A 77 -13.69 17.06 -6.18
N ASN A 78 -13.59 16.99 -4.85
CA ASN A 78 -13.43 18.15 -3.98
C ASN A 78 -12.72 17.74 -2.67
N PRO A 79 -11.37 17.83 -2.62
CA PRO A 79 -10.59 17.35 -1.48
C PRO A 79 -10.67 18.27 -0.26
N PHE A 80 -11.27 19.46 -0.36
CA PHE A 80 -11.42 20.39 0.76
C PHE A 80 -12.87 20.49 1.27
N THR A 81 -13.68 19.47 0.94
CA THR A 81 -15.09 19.42 1.32
C THR A 81 -15.31 19.34 2.84
N SER A 82 -16.37 19.99 3.29
CA SER A 82 -17.00 19.81 4.61
C SER A 82 -18.40 19.18 4.53
N ARG A 83 -18.83 18.76 3.33
CA ARG A 83 -20.14 18.18 3.08
C ARG A 83 -20.05 16.66 2.98
N LYS A 84 -20.82 15.97 3.82
CA LYS A 84 -20.92 14.49 3.82
C LYS A 84 -21.37 13.95 2.45
N THR A 85 -22.31 14.65 1.80
CA THR A 85 -22.83 14.29 0.47
C THR A 85 -22.63 15.44 -0.51
N GLU A 86 -22.02 15.15 -1.67
CA GLU A 86 -21.85 16.08 -2.79
C GLU A 86 -21.59 15.25 -4.06
N PHE A 87 -21.86 15.81 -5.24
CA PHE A 87 -21.73 15.08 -6.51
C PHE A 87 -22.45 13.73 -6.52
N GLY A 88 -23.61 13.65 -5.83
CA GLY A 88 -24.37 12.41 -5.69
C GLY A 88 -23.70 11.32 -4.85
N VAL A 89 -22.52 11.53 -4.26
CA VAL A 89 -21.82 10.49 -3.46
C VAL A 89 -21.72 10.90 -1.99
N SER A 90 -22.12 9.99 -1.10
CA SER A 90 -22.14 10.18 0.35
C SER A 90 -21.00 9.43 1.03
N LEU A 91 -20.18 10.12 1.82
CA LEU A 91 -19.13 9.49 2.63
C LEU A 91 -19.75 8.73 3.82
N ASP A 92 -19.37 7.46 4.00
CA ASP A 92 -19.82 6.62 5.12
C ASP A 92 -19.29 7.13 6.46
N LYS A 93 -17.97 7.34 6.53
CA LYS A 93 -17.19 7.73 7.71
C LYS A 93 -16.29 8.90 7.31
N PRO A 94 -16.84 10.13 7.20
CA PRO A 94 -16.16 11.24 6.53
C PRO A 94 -14.76 11.54 7.10
N SER A 95 -14.63 11.63 8.43
CA SER A 95 -13.35 11.88 9.11
C SER A 95 -12.32 10.78 8.83
N TYR A 96 -12.73 9.51 8.90
CA TYR A 96 -11.88 8.36 8.63
C TYR A 96 -11.46 8.23 7.15
N ARG A 97 -12.36 8.45 6.19
CA ARG A 97 -12.02 8.41 4.75
C ARG A 97 -11.11 9.57 4.38
N HIS A 98 -11.42 10.76 4.89
CA HIS A 98 -10.72 12.00 4.57
C HIS A 98 -9.31 12.07 5.19
N GLN A 99 -8.97 11.21 6.17
CA GLN A 99 -7.58 11.12 6.67
C GLN A 99 -6.58 10.64 5.60
N ARG A 100 -7.04 9.90 4.60
CA ARG A 100 -6.25 9.35 3.50
C ARG A 100 -6.26 10.29 2.30
N ILE A 101 -5.88 11.54 2.53
CA ILE A 101 -6.05 12.64 1.57
C ILE A 101 -5.07 12.60 0.39
N LEU A 102 -3.89 11.99 0.54
CA LEU A 102 -2.84 12.15 -0.49
C LEU A 102 -3.28 11.62 -1.85
N TYR A 103 -3.89 10.44 -1.89
CA TYR A 103 -4.35 9.85 -3.15
C TYR A 103 -5.41 10.72 -3.86
N PRO A 104 -6.55 11.07 -3.23
CA PRO A 104 -7.53 11.96 -3.87
C PRO A 104 -6.97 13.36 -4.19
N LEU A 105 -6.06 13.89 -3.38
CA LEU A 105 -5.43 15.19 -3.66
C LEU A 105 -4.55 15.15 -4.93
N LEU A 106 -3.74 14.10 -5.10
CA LEU A 106 -2.96 13.91 -6.33
C LEU A 106 -3.87 13.83 -7.56
N VAL A 107 -4.98 13.10 -7.43
CA VAL A 107 -5.97 12.96 -8.51
C VAL A 107 -6.64 14.30 -8.83
N TRP A 108 -7.01 15.09 -7.81
CA TRP A 108 -7.58 16.41 -8.01
C TRP A 108 -6.62 17.38 -8.71
N VAL A 109 -5.34 17.40 -8.29
CA VAL A 109 -4.30 18.22 -8.93
C VAL A 109 -4.11 17.83 -10.39
N LEU A 110 -3.98 16.52 -10.66
CA LEU A 110 -3.71 16.01 -12.01
C LEU A 110 -4.93 16.04 -12.93
N SER A 111 -6.14 16.06 -12.37
CA SER A 111 -7.38 16.29 -13.14
C SER A 111 -7.66 17.78 -13.38
N ALA A 112 -6.86 18.68 -12.78
CA ALA A 112 -7.10 20.12 -12.76
C ALA A 112 -8.53 20.48 -12.29
N GLY A 113 -9.07 19.70 -11.36
CA GLY A 113 -10.43 19.86 -10.85
C GLY A 113 -11.55 19.42 -11.80
N GLN A 114 -11.25 18.77 -12.93
CA GLN A 114 -12.27 18.33 -13.91
C GLN A 114 -12.89 16.98 -13.50
N PRO A 115 -14.19 16.91 -13.16
CA PRO A 115 -14.85 15.67 -12.73
C PRO A 115 -14.80 14.54 -13.77
N LEU A 116 -14.80 14.90 -15.06
CA LEU A 116 -14.79 13.94 -16.16
C LEU A 116 -13.48 13.15 -16.24
N ALA A 117 -12.36 13.76 -15.85
CA ALA A 117 -11.04 13.14 -15.90
C ALA A 117 -10.74 12.26 -14.67
N VAL A 118 -11.42 12.48 -13.55
CA VAL A 118 -11.10 11.86 -12.26
C VAL A 118 -10.94 10.33 -12.34
N PRO A 119 -11.88 9.55 -12.92
CA PRO A 119 -11.71 8.09 -12.96
C PRO A 119 -10.45 7.62 -13.69
N ALA A 120 -10.13 8.24 -14.83
CA ALA A 120 -8.93 7.88 -15.58
C ALA A 120 -7.65 8.30 -14.83
N VAL A 121 -7.69 9.46 -14.16
CA VAL A 121 -6.55 9.96 -13.37
C VAL A 121 -6.30 9.12 -12.12
N MET A 122 -7.35 8.58 -11.47
CA MET A 122 -7.21 7.63 -10.35
C MET A 122 -6.38 6.40 -10.77
N ILE A 123 -6.75 5.78 -11.88
CA ILE A 123 -6.00 4.65 -12.46
C ILE A 123 -4.57 5.08 -12.81
N ALA A 124 -4.38 6.24 -13.42
CA ALA A 124 -3.07 6.75 -13.81
C ALA A 124 -2.14 6.99 -12.60
N VAL A 125 -2.66 7.58 -11.51
CA VAL A 125 -1.88 7.81 -10.27
C VAL A 125 -1.43 6.48 -9.68
N ASN A 126 -2.31 5.49 -9.59
CA ASN A 126 -1.93 4.15 -9.12
C ASN A 126 -0.92 3.47 -10.06
N PHE A 127 -1.09 3.60 -11.38
CA PHE A 127 -0.15 3.06 -12.37
C PHE A 127 1.25 3.70 -12.24
N LEU A 128 1.33 5.02 -12.10
CA LEU A 128 2.59 5.73 -11.91
C LEU A 128 3.25 5.35 -10.58
N ALA A 129 2.48 5.16 -9.51
CA ALA A 129 2.99 4.70 -8.22
C ALA A 129 3.51 3.25 -8.28
N LEU A 130 2.89 2.36 -9.07
CA LEU A 130 3.43 1.02 -9.37
C LEU A 130 4.75 1.10 -10.13
N CYS A 131 4.85 1.95 -11.15
CA CYS A 131 6.11 2.19 -11.86
C CYS A 131 7.20 2.69 -10.92
N ALA A 132 6.86 3.63 -10.03
CA ALA A 132 7.75 4.12 -9.00
C ALA A 132 8.22 3.00 -8.05
N LEU A 133 7.33 2.10 -7.62
CA LEU A 133 7.69 0.91 -6.84
C LEU A 133 8.68 0.00 -7.58
N GLY A 134 8.47 -0.24 -8.87
CA GLY A 134 9.41 -1.02 -9.70
C GLY A 134 10.79 -0.37 -9.77
N TRP A 135 10.85 0.94 -9.98
CA TRP A 135 12.10 1.71 -10.04
C TRP A 135 12.82 1.76 -8.69
N LEU A 136 12.11 2.10 -7.61
CA LEU A 136 12.64 2.15 -6.24
C LEU A 136 13.10 0.77 -5.77
N GLY A 137 12.28 -0.25 -6.02
CA GLY A 137 12.62 -1.63 -5.76
C GLY A 137 13.87 -2.07 -6.51
N GLY A 138 14.05 -1.61 -7.75
CA GLY A 138 15.26 -1.88 -8.53
C GLY A 138 16.53 -1.31 -7.91
N PHE A 139 16.46 -0.09 -7.36
CA PHE A 139 17.57 0.45 -6.57
C PHE A 139 17.80 -0.32 -5.28
N TYR A 140 16.72 -0.71 -4.61
CA TYR A 140 16.77 -1.46 -3.37
C TYR A 140 17.47 -2.82 -3.55
N ALA A 141 17.09 -3.55 -4.60
CA ALA A 141 17.71 -4.81 -4.99
C ALA A 141 19.19 -4.64 -5.34
N ALA A 142 19.53 -3.62 -6.15
CA ALA A 142 20.91 -3.32 -6.51
C ALA A 142 21.79 -3.02 -5.29
N LYS A 143 21.28 -2.21 -4.36
CA LYS A 143 21.96 -1.86 -3.11
C LYS A 143 22.16 -3.08 -2.21
N SER A 144 21.22 -4.01 -2.24
CA SER A 144 21.28 -5.29 -1.53
C SER A 144 22.19 -6.33 -2.20
N GLY A 145 22.85 -5.99 -3.31
CA GLY A 145 23.76 -6.88 -4.05
C GLY A 145 23.07 -7.82 -5.04
N HIS A 146 21.80 -7.58 -5.35
CA HIS A 146 21.02 -8.39 -6.29
C HIS A 146 20.84 -7.68 -7.63
N HIS A 147 20.50 -8.45 -8.66
CA HIS A 147 20.14 -7.88 -9.96
C HIS A 147 18.89 -6.96 -9.83
N PRO A 148 18.90 -5.72 -10.35
CA PRO A 148 17.84 -4.73 -10.13
C PRO A 148 16.43 -5.21 -10.48
N VAL A 149 16.27 -6.05 -11.51
CA VAL A 149 14.96 -6.61 -11.91
C VAL A 149 14.25 -7.35 -10.77
N TRP A 150 14.97 -7.96 -9.83
CA TRP A 150 14.36 -8.60 -8.66
C TRP A 150 13.57 -7.61 -7.79
N GLY A 151 13.93 -6.33 -7.85
CA GLY A 151 13.20 -5.22 -7.24
C GLY A 151 11.76 -5.06 -7.71
N ALA A 152 11.40 -5.63 -8.87
CA ALA A 152 10.01 -5.58 -9.35
C ALA A 152 9.03 -6.30 -8.40
N VAL A 153 9.51 -7.21 -7.53
CA VAL A 153 8.64 -7.92 -6.57
C VAL A 153 7.85 -6.98 -5.68
N PHE A 154 8.40 -5.80 -5.34
CA PHE A 154 7.70 -4.81 -4.52
C PHE A 154 6.41 -4.33 -5.21
N ALA A 155 6.40 -4.20 -6.53
CA ALA A 155 5.22 -3.82 -7.29
C ALA A 155 4.32 -5.02 -7.62
N PHE A 156 4.86 -6.24 -7.68
CA PHE A 156 4.10 -7.47 -7.96
C PHE A 156 3.41 -8.08 -6.74
N TYR A 157 3.28 -7.35 -5.64
CA TYR A 157 2.42 -7.80 -4.54
C TYR A 157 0.98 -8.02 -5.05
N PRO A 158 0.38 -9.22 -4.91
CA PRO A 158 -0.95 -9.50 -5.47
C PRO A 158 -2.04 -8.54 -4.98
N GLY A 159 -1.97 -8.06 -3.73
CA GLY A 159 -2.91 -7.08 -3.19
C GLY A 159 -2.96 -5.76 -3.96
N PHE A 160 -1.93 -5.41 -4.74
CA PHE A 160 -1.96 -4.24 -5.60
C PHE A 160 -2.83 -4.40 -6.84
N LEU A 161 -3.11 -5.61 -7.31
CA LEU A 161 -4.13 -5.83 -8.34
C LEU A 161 -5.51 -5.43 -7.82
N ILE A 162 -5.82 -5.74 -6.56
CA ILE A 162 -7.07 -5.37 -5.90
C ILE A 162 -7.12 -3.86 -5.66
N THR A 163 -6.02 -3.32 -5.13
CA THR A 163 -5.87 -1.87 -4.90
C THR A 163 -6.11 -1.06 -6.16
N LEU A 164 -5.47 -1.45 -7.26
CA LEU A 164 -5.64 -0.83 -8.57
C LEU A 164 -7.06 -1.04 -9.09
N SER A 165 -7.57 -2.27 -9.00
CA SER A 165 -8.89 -2.65 -9.53
C SER A 165 -10.05 -1.89 -8.90
N TYR A 166 -9.88 -1.41 -7.66
CA TYR A 166 -10.89 -0.75 -6.83
C TYR A 166 -10.54 0.72 -6.55
N ASP A 167 -9.57 1.31 -7.26
CA ASP A 167 -9.09 2.69 -7.11
C ASP A 167 -8.83 3.09 -5.66
N LEU A 168 -7.90 2.38 -5.01
CA LEU A 168 -7.57 2.55 -3.60
C LEU A 168 -6.18 3.18 -3.42
N ALA A 169 -5.80 3.47 -2.17
CA ALA A 169 -4.67 4.32 -1.82
C ALA A 169 -3.37 3.56 -1.46
N GLU A 170 -3.42 2.23 -1.32
CA GLU A 170 -2.35 1.40 -0.77
C GLU A 170 -1.07 1.44 -1.62
N ILE A 171 -1.18 1.53 -2.95
CA ILE A 171 -0.02 1.60 -3.87
C ILE A 171 0.74 2.91 -3.65
N VAL A 172 0.04 4.05 -3.57
CA VAL A 172 0.65 5.36 -3.32
C VAL A 172 1.35 5.37 -1.95
N ALA A 173 0.69 4.83 -0.92
CA ALA A 173 1.27 4.71 0.41
C ALA A 173 2.55 3.86 0.41
N ALA A 174 2.53 2.71 -0.28
CA ALA A 174 3.69 1.83 -0.40
C ALA A 174 4.84 2.49 -1.18
N ALA A 175 4.56 3.23 -2.25
CA ALA A 175 5.56 3.96 -3.03
C ALA A 175 6.25 5.03 -2.18
N CYS A 176 5.48 5.80 -1.40
CA CYS A 176 6.00 6.80 -0.46
C CYS A 176 6.84 6.14 0.65
N LEU A 177 6.36 5.03 1.22
CA LEU A 177 7.08 4.31 2.28
C LEU A 177 8.41 3.73 1.79
N LEU A 178 8.42 3.06 0.63
CA LEU A 178 9.65 2.54 0.05
C LEU A 178 10.61 3.67 -0.36
N SER A 179 10.09 4.79 -0.85
CA SER A 179 10.89 6.00 -1.11
C SER A 179 11.60 6.49 0.15
N ALA A 180 10.92 6.51 1.30
CA ALA A 180 11.52 6.91 2.56
C ALA A 180 12.72 6.04 2.93
N PHE A 181 12.61 4.71 2.79
CA PHE A 181 13.73 3.80 3.05
C PHE A 181 14.87 3.97 2.05
N VAL A 182 14.59 4.06 0.76
CA VAL A 182 15.63 4.28 -0.26
C VAL A 182 16.35 5.61 -0.04
N LEU A 183 15.64 6.67 0.37
CA LEU A 183 16.24 7.97 0.65
C LEU A 183 17.08 7.97 1.93
N LEU A 184 16.65 7.26 2.98
CA LEU A 184 17.46 7.05 4.19
C LEU A 184 18.76 6.31 3.88
N GLU A 185 18.70 5.24 3.08
CA GLU A 185 19.89 4.48 2.68
C GLU A 185 20.88 5.30 1.83
N ARG A 186 20.42 6.40 1.24
CA ARG A 186 21.23 7.37 0.50
C ARG A 186 21.66 8.56 1.35
N GLY A 187 21.37 8.59 2.64
CA GLY A 187 21.67 9.72 3.53
C GLY A 187 20.80 10.97 3.28
N ARG A 188 19.75 10.87 2.46
CA ARG A 188 18.85 11.99 2.13
C ARG A 188 17.69 12.09 3.12
N GLY A 189 18.00 12.31 4.40
CA GLY A 189 17.02 12.28 5.48
C GLY A 189 15.86 13.26 5.30
N ALA A 190 16.08 14.48 4.81
CA ALA A 190 15.00 15.43 4.54
C ALA A 190 13.99 14.91 3.52
N GLY A 191 14.47 14.31 2.42
CA GLY A 191 13.61 13.66 1.44
C GLY A 191 12.85 12.47 2.04
N ALA A 192 13.51 11.69 2.91
CA ALA A 192 12.86 10.58 3.60
C ALA A 192 11.76 11.04 4.57
N ALA A 193 11.96 12.18 5.26
CA ALA A 193 10.97 12.79 6.14
C ALA A 193 9.71 13.18 5.35
N VAL A 194 9.89 13.84 4.20
CA VAL A 194 8.79 14.19 3.29
C VAL A 194 8.08 12.94 2.78
N ALA A 195 8.84 11.94 2.30
CA ALA A 195 8.26 10.69 1.79
C ALA A 195 7.46 9.93 2.85
N LEU A 196 7.96 9.84 4.09
CA LEU A 196 7.24 9.17 5.18
C LEU A 196 6.00 9.96 5.62
N ALA A 197 6.07 11.29 5.67
CA ALA A 197 4.91 12.14 5.94
C ALA A 197 3.80 11.95 4.87
N LEU A 198 4.19 11.91 3.60
CA LEU A 198 3.28 11.61 2.49
C LEU A 198 2.68 10.19 2.60
N ALA A 199 3.48 9.19 3.00
CA ALA A 199 2.97 7.83 3.21
C ALA A 199 1.82 7.81 4.24
N VAL A 200 1.95 8.57 5.34
CA VAL A 200 0.92 8.64 6.39
C VAL A 200 -0.33 9.37 5.93
N LEU A 201 -0.19 10.36 5.06
CA LEU A 201 -1.34 11.04 4.43
C LEU A 201 -2.00 10.22 3.33
N ALA A 202 -1.31 9.24 2.73
CA ALA A 202 -1.93 8.27 1.81
C ALA A 202 -2.66 7.17 2.58
N ARG A 203 -2.06 6.69 3.67
CA ARG A 203 -2.63 5.64 4.50
C ARG A 203 -2.10 5.72 5.92
N GLU A 204 -3.02 5.85 6.86
CA GLU A 204 -2.71 6.03 8.28
C GLU A 204 -1.93 4.86 8.88
N THR A 205 -2.07 3.63 8.36
CA THR A 205 -1.32 2.45 8.82
C THR A 205 0.19 2.61 8.68
N THR A 206 0.66 3.45 7.76
CA THR A 206 2.10 3.73 7.61
C THR A 206 2.70 4.47 8.80
N VAL A 207 1.88 5.06 9.69
CA VAL A 207 2.34 5.67 10.96
C VAL A 207 3.01 4.66 11.89
N VAL A 208 2.68 3.36 11.74
CA VAL A 208 3.32 2.27 12.50
C VAL A 208 4.80 2.17 12.14
N ALA A 209 5.17 2.37 10.86
CA ALA A 209 6.57 2.44 10.45
C ALA A 209 7.30 3.63 11.10
N ALA A 210 6.66 4.80 11.18
CA ALA A 210 7.20 5.95 11.94
C ALA A 210 7.38 5.62 13.43
N GLY A 211 6.45 4.90 14.05
CA GLY A 211 6.57 4.37 15.42
C GLY A 211 7.80 3.47 15.61
N ALA A 212 7.99 2.51 14.71
CA ALA A 212 9.15 1.63 14.73
C ALA A 212 10.48 2.39 14.54
N MET A 213 10.49 3.39 13.65
CA MET A 213 11.64 4.27 13.43
C MET A 213 11.96 5.11 14.67
N PHE A 214 10.95 5.70 15.31
CA PHE A 214 11.12 6.44 16.56
C PHE A 214 11.66 5.56 17.69
N LEU A 215 11.11 4.35 17.86
CA LEU A 215 11.60 3.40 18.86
C LEU A 215 13.04 2.96 18.57
N ALA A 216 13.37 2.66 17.32
CA ALA A 216 14.74 2.31 16.92
C ALA A 216 15.72 3.45 17.26
N TRP A 217 15.35 4.69 16.98
CA TRP A 217 16.15 5.86 17.36
C TRP A 217 16.35 5.95 18.88
N GLY A 218 15.29 5.76 19.67
CA GLY A 218 15.36 5.78 21.14
C GLY A 218 16.24 4.68 21.73
N ILE A 219 16.12 3.45 21.22
CA ILE A 219 16.97 2.32 21.61
C ILE A 219 18.44 2.63 21.29
N HIS A 220 18.73 3.14 20.09
CA HIS A 220 20.09 3.55 19.73
C HIS A 220 20.63 4.63 20.68
N ARG A 221 19.82 5.63 21.05
CA ARG A 221 20.21 6.71 21.95
C ARG A 221 20.47 6.26 23.39
N LEU A 222 19.66 5.31 23.89
CA LEU A 222 19.70 4.86 25.29
C LEU A 222 20.74 3.75 25.53
N TRP A 223 20.79 2.75 24.66
CA TRP A 223 21.58 1.53 24.89
C TRP A 223 22.95 1.53 24.20
N ARG A 224 23.16 2.38 23.19
CA ARG A 224 24.48 2.54 22.55
C ARG A 224 25.17 3.84 22.97
N ARG A 225 25.27 4.08 24.28
CA ARG A 225 26.15 5.14 24.83
C ARG A 225 27.62 4.69 24.72
N ARG A 226 28.31 4.87 23.59
CA ARG A 226 29.76 4.58 23.43
C ARG A 226 30.41 5.37 22.26
N PRO A 227 31.76 5.53 22.27
CA PRO A 227 32.43 6.84 22.24
C PRO A 227 33.08 7.25 20.91
N ASP A 228 32.57 6.81 19.77
CA ASP A 228 33.07 7.26 18.47
C ASP A 228 31.91 7.84 17.67
N GLY A 229 32.13 8.97 16.99
CA GLY A 229 31.13 9.90 16.43
C GLY A 229 30.24 9.37 15.29
N GLU A 230 29.90 8.09 15.31
CA GLU A 230 28.97 7.45 14.40
C GLU A 230 27.54 7.84 14.79
N HIS A 231 27.05 8.89 14.13
CA HIS A 231 25.67 9.35 14.26
C HIS A 231 24.72 8.19 13.94
N SER A 232 23.61 8.06 14.68
CA SER A 232 22.52 7.16 14.28
C SER A 232 22.16 7.46 12.82
N PRO A 233 22.18 6.48 11.91
CA PRO A 233 21.89 6.73 10.49
C PRO A 233 20.44 7.16 10.27
N LEU A 234 19.60 7.10 11.31
CA LEU A 234 18.21 7.54 11.29
C LEU A 234 18.07 8.89 12.02
N PRO A 235 17.85 10.00 11.31
CA PRO A 235 17.59 11.28 11.93
C PRO A 235 16.22 11.31 12.63
N LEU A 236 16.16 11.83 13.86
CA LEU A 236 14.92 11.92 14.65
C LEU A 236 13.81 12.69 13.92
N TYR A 237 14.17 13.71 13.13
CA TYR A 237 13.19 14.52 12.41
C TYR A 237 12.38 13.71 11.38
N VAL A 238 12.85 12.53 10.94
CA VAL A 238 12.15 11.69 9.94
C VAL A 238 10.85 11.11 10.50
N PRO A 239 10.84 10.33 11.59
CA PRO A 239 9.59 9.89 12.21
C PRO A 239 8.78 11.05 12.80
N LEU A 240 9.41 12.11 13.32
CA LEU A 240 8.68 13.28 13.85
C LEU A 240 7.90 14.03 12.76
N ALA A 241 8.45 14.17 11.55
CA ALA A 241 7.73 14.79 10.44
C ALA A 241 6.48 13.99 10.07
N ALA A 242 6.55 12.66 10.11
CA ALA A 242 5.40 11.80 9.85
C ALA A 242 4.32 11.91 10.93
N PHE A 243 4.72 11.93 12.22
CA PHE A 243 3.77 12.17 13.32
C PHE A 243 3.16 13.57 13.25
N ALA A 244 3.94 14.59 12.90
CA ALA A 244 3.46 15.96 12.75
C ALA A 244 2.43 16.05 11.62
N ALA A 245 2.73 15.50 10.44
CA ALA A 245 1.79 15.47 9.31
C ALA A 245 0.49 14.74 9.67
N PHE A 246 0.59 13.59 10.34
CA PHE A 246 -0.57 12.82 10.80
C PHE A 246 -1.42 13.58 11.82
N GLY A 247 -0.77 14.16 12.84
CA GLY A 247 -1.44 14.89 13.91
C GLY A 247 -2.12 16.16 13.41
N VAL A 248 -1.41 16.98 12.64
CA VAL A 248 -1.93 18.22 12.06
C VAL A 248 -3.12 17.93 11.17
N TRP A 249 -3.03 16.94 10.28
CA TRP A 249 -4.15 16.60 9.41
C TRP A 249 -5.38 16.11 10.19
N ARG A 250 -5.20 15.30 11.23
CA ARG A 250 -6.32 14.86 12.09
C ARG A 250 -6.95 15.98 12.89
N ILE A 251 -6.18 16.99 13.30
CA ILE A 251 -6.71 18.21 13.94
C ILE A 251 -7.55 19.01 12.93
N ILE A 252 -7.06 19.18 11.70
CA ILE A 252 -7.83 19.84 10.63
C ILE A 252 -9.14 19.09 10.40
N LEU A 253 -9.11 17.76 10.30
CA LEU A 253 -10.31 16.94 10.12
C LEU A 253 -11.28 17.03 11.30
N ARG A 254 -10.79 17.16 12.53
CA ARG A 254 -11.64 17.44 13.71
C ARG A 254 -12.39 18.76 13.57
N GLY A 255 -11.74 19.77 13.00
CA GLY A 255 -12.35 21.05 12.68
C GLY A 255 -13.40 20.96 11.57
N ILE A 256 -13.13 20.17 10.52
CA ILE A 256 -14.04 19.99 9.37
C ILE A 256 -15.28 19.17 9.75
N TRP A 257 -15.09 18.04 10.44
CA TRP A 257 -16.13 17.02 10.62
C TRP A 257 -16.73 17.00 12.03
N GLY A 258 -16.17 17.74 12.98
CA GLY A 258 -16.67 17.72 14.36
C GLY A 258 -16.29 16.46 15.15
N GLU A 259 -15.41 15.61 14.62
CA GLU A 259 -14.91 14.41 15.30
C GLU A 259 -13.49 14.05 14.84
N PHE A 260 -12.71 13.39 15.71
CA PHE A 260 -11.42 12.86 15.29
C PHE A 260 -11.63 11.58 14.47
N PRO A 261 -10.80 11.34 13.44
CA PRO A 261 -10.76 10.02 12.79
C PRO A 261 -10.37 8.98 13.84
N ALA A 262 -11.32 8.19 14.35
CA ALA A 262 -11.10 7.34 15.52
C ALA A 262 -10.96 5.87 15.12
N PRO A 263 -10.08 5.08 15.78
CA PRO A 263 -9.98 3.64 15.57
C PRO A 263 -11.29 2.89 15.83
N SER A 264 -12.15 3.42 16.71
CA SER A 264 -13.49 2.87 16.98
C SER A 264 -14.37 2.80 15.74
N GLN A 265 -14.15 3.69 14.76
CA GLN A 265 -14.85 3.63 13.47
C GLN A 265 -14.46 2.39 12.66
N ASN A 266 -13.45 1.63 13.08
CA ASN A 266 -13.02 0.35 12.50
C ASN A 266 -12.87 -0.75 13.56
N ALA A 267 -13.58 -0.67 14.68
CA ALA A 267 -13.47 -1.68 15.73
C ALA A 267 -13.69 -3.10 15.18
N ASP A 268 -14.62 -3.25 14.23
CA ASP A 268 -14.95 -4.52 13.56
C ASP A 268 -13.79 -5.14 12.75
N ASN A 269 -12.77 -4.34 12.42
CA ASN A 269 -11.58 -4.81 11.70
C ASN A 269 -10.55 -5.46 12.64
N PHE A 270 -10.71 -5.28 13.96
CA PHE A 270 -9.83 -5.85 14.97
C PHE A 270 -10.53 -6.99 15.70
N GLY A 271 -9.79 -8.05 15.98
CA GLY A 271 -10.27 -9.25 16.63
C GLY A 271 -9.36 -9.71 17.76
N VAL A 272 -9.70 -10.87 18.32
CA VAL A 272 -8.87 -11.48 19.36
C VAL A 272 -7.62 -12.05 18.70
N PRO A 273 -6.41 -11.67 19.17
CA PRO A 273 -5.18 -12.05 18.50
C PRO A 273 -5.06 -13.56 18.32
N VAL A 274 -4.63 -13.99 17.14
CA VAL A 274 -4.49 -15.41 16.71
C VAL A 274 -5.82 -16.15 16.57
N LEU A 275 -6.77 -16.01 17.51
CA LEU A 275 -8.06 -16.70 17.45
C LEU A 275 -8.87 -16.29 16.23
N SER A 276 -8.93 -14.99 15.93
CA SER A 276 -9.63 -14.50 14.74
C SER A 276 -9.03 -15.03 13.42
N PHE A 277 -7.72 -15.30 13.39
CA PHE A 277 -7.07 -15.95 12.25
C PHE A 277 -7.49 -17.43 12.15
N ILE A 278 -7.49 -18.17 13.26
CA ILE A 278 -7.91 -19.58 13.29
C ILE A 278 -9.39 -19.71 12.88
N ASP A 279 -10.25 -18.84 13.38
CA ASP A 279 -11.66 -18.82 13.05
C ASP A 279 -11.87 -18.51 11.56
N ALA A 280 -11.16 -17.52 11.01
CA ALA A 280 -11.19 -17.27 9.58
C ALA A 280 -10.71 -18.49 8.78
N PHE A 281 -9.59 -19.09 9.17
CA PHE A 281 -9.01 -20.23 8.46
C PHE A 281 -9.96 -21.42 8.37
N ARG A 282 -10.68 -21.72 9.45
CA ARG A 282 -11.65 -22.83 9.50
C ARG A 282 -12.91 -22.58 8.67
N ASN A 283 -13.32 -21.32 8.54
CA ASN A 283 -14.58 -20.95 7.90
C ASN A 283 -14.40 -20.36 6.49
N SER A 284 -13.17 -20.36 5.96
CA SER A 284 -12.84 -19.79 4.66
C SER A 284 -12.99 -20.80 3.51
N THR A 285 -13.10 -20.28 2.29
CA THR A 285 -13.02 -21.12 1.09
C THR A 285 -11.63 -21.73 0.95
N GLN A 286 -11.50 -22.81 0.17
CA GLN A 286 -10.19 -23.44 -0.10
C GLN A 286 -9.17 -22.46 -0.68
N LEU A 287 -9.62 -21.51 -1.52
CA LEU A 287 -8.77 -20.48 -2.09
C LEU A 287 -8.24 -19.53 -1.00
N ALA A 288 -9.13 -18.96 -0.19
CA ALA A 288 -8.75 -18.08 0.90
C ALA A 288 -7.84 -18.78 1.93
N MET A 289 -8.10 -20.06 2.24
CA MET A 289 -7.21 -20.87 3.07
C MET A 289 -5.80 -20.99 2.45
N ALA A 290 -5.70 -21.24 1.14
CA ALA A 290 -4.42 -21.32 0.44
C ALA A 290 -3.66 -19.98 0.47
N GLU A 291 -4.36 -18.86 0.28
CA GLU A 291 -3.76 -17.52 0.38
C GLU A 291 -3.26 -17.23 1.82
N MET A 292 -4.04 -17.59 2.84
CA MET A 292 -3.62 -17.50 4.25
C MET A 292 -2.39 -18.36 4.53
N MET A 293 -2.32 -19.58 4.00
CA MET A 293 -1.14 -20.45 4.12
C MET A 293 0.09 -19.84 3.43
N LEU A 294 -0.06 -19.28 2.23
CA LEU A 294 1.03 -18.58 1.54
C LEU A 294 1.52 -17.38 2.36
N MET A 295 0.62 -16.62 3.00
CA MET A 295 0.98 -15.52 3.88
C MET A 295 1.73 -16.01 5.14
N LEU A 296 1.33 -17.13 5.74
CA LEU A 296 2.03 -17.75 6.86
C LEU A 296 3.42 -18.25 6.48
N LEU A 297 3.55 -18.91 5.32
CA LEU A 297 4.84 -19.37 4.80
C LEU A 297 5.77 -18.18 4.52
N PHE A 298 5.24 -17.10 3.95
CA PHE A 298 5.95 -15.86 3.77
C PHE A 298 6.41 -15.27 5.11
N ALA A 299 5.51 -15.16 6.09
CA ALA A 299 5.82 -14.64 7.42
C ALA A 299 6.91 -15.48 8.12
N GLY A 300 6.81 -16.82 8.04
CA GLY A 300 7.80 -17.75 8.58
C GLY A 300 9.17 -17.60 7.91
N ALA A 301 9.20 -17.42 6.59
CA ALA A 301 10.43 -17.19 5.86
C ALA A 301 11.10 -15.85 6.24
N VAL A 302 10.32 -14.78 6.39
CA VAL A 302 10.84 -13.49 6.85
C VAL A 302 11.32 -13.59 8.30
N ALA A 303 10.59 -14.27 9.19
CA ALA A 303 10.99 -14.49 10.57
C ALA A 303 12.32 -15.26 10.67
N TYR A 304 12.49 -16.30 9.83
CA TYR A 304 13.75 -17.03 9.71
C TYR A 304 14.90 -16.15 9.20
N ALA A 305 14.60 -15.26 8.25
CA ALA A 305 15.54 -14.31 7.68
C ALA A 305 15.89 -13.15 8.63
N LEU A 306 15.01 -12.77 9.56
CA LEU A 306 15.11 -11.58 10.41
C LEU A 306 16.43 -11.45 11.18
N PRO A 307 16.92 -12.47 11.92
CA PRO A 307 18.22 -12.38 12.61
C PRO A 307 19.41 -12.42 11.65
N ARG A 308 19.24 -12.96 10.45
CA ARG A 308 20.28 -13.12 9.41
C ARG A 308 20.37 -11.92 8.46
N SER A 309 19.37 -11.06 8.48
CA SER A 309 19.27 -9.89 7.60
C SER A 309 20.20 -8.78 8.06
N ARG A 310 20.85 -8.14 7.09
CA ARG A 310 21.64 -6.91 7.29
C ARG A 310 20.78 -5.65 7.47
N ALA A 311 19.45 -5.81 7.45
CA ALA A 311 18.52 -4.71 7.60
C ALA A 311 18.73 -3.93 8.90
N PRO A 312 18.58 -2.60 8.85
CA PRO A 312 18.66 -1.75 10.04
C PRO A 312 17.52 -2.04 11.00
N LEU A 313 17.74 -1.72 12.29
CA LEU A 313 16.81 -2.03 13.37
C LEU A 313 15.39 -1.49 13.11
N TYR A 314 15.26 -0.29 12.53
CA TYR A 314 13.95 0.30 12.26
C TYR A 314 13.12 -0.50 11.24
N GLN A 315 13.73 -1.13 10.23
CA GLN A 315 13.01 -1.99 9.29
C GLN A 315 12.56 -3.30 9.96
N LYS A 316 13.42 -3.87 10.81
CA LYS A 316 13.10 -5.08 11.59
C LYS A 316 11.95 -4.82 12.58
N LEU A 317 12.01 -3.72 13.33
CA LEU A 317 10.94 -3.32 14.25
C LEU A 317 9.65 -3.01 13.49
N ALA A 318 9.71 -2.33 12.34
CA ALA A 318 8.53 -2.03 11.55
C ALA A 318 7.84 -3.32 11.11
N TRP A 319 8.58 -4.29 10.58
CA TRP A 319 8.02 -5.58 10.19
C TRP A 319 7.38 -6.33 11.37
N LEU A 320 8.04 -6.34 12.53
CA LEU A 320 7.47 -6.94 13.75
C LEU A 320 6.19 -6.23 14.21
N PHE A 321 6.13 -4.90 14.14
CA PHE A 321 4.93 -4.14 14.49
C PHE A 321 3.77 -4.42 13.54
N TYR A 322 4.03 -4.50 12.23
CA TYR A 322 3.01 -4.92 11.27
C TYR A 322 2.61 -6.37 11.42
N GLY A 323 3.52 -7.26 11.83
CA GLY A 323 3.18 -8.63 12.21
C GLY A 323 2.23 -8.66 13.41
N GLY A 324 2.50 -7.86 14.44
CA GLY A 324 1.58 -7.66 15.56
C GLY A 324 0.22 -7.12 15.11
N LEU A 325 0.20 -6.13 14.21
CA LEU A 325 -1.05 -5.60 13.64
C LEU A 325 -1.82 -6.67 12.86
N ALA A 326 -1.14 -7.49 12.05
CA ALA A 326 -1.74 -8.58 11.29
C ALA A 326 -2.40 -9.62 12.21
N LEU A 327 -1.76 -9.95 13.33
CA LEU A 327 -2.33 -10.87 14.33
C LEU A 327 -3.59 -10.33 15.00
N LEU A 328 -3.75 -9.00 15.07
CA LEU A 328 -4.91 -8.33 15.65
C LEU A 328 -6.08 -8.16 14.66
N LEU A 329 -5.93 -8.51 13.38
CA LEU A 329 -7.01 -8.37 12.39
C LEU A 329 -8.14 -9.38 12.68
N SER A 330 -9.38 -8.94 12.46
CA SER A 330 -10.57 -9.76 12.69
C SER A 330 -10.76 -10.85 11.65
N SER A 331 -11.62 -11.82 11.96
CA SER A 331 -11.95 -12.91 11.03
C SER A 331 -12.60 -12.42 9.73
N ASN A 332 -13.28 -11.27 9.78
CA ASN A 332 -13.85 -10.62 8.60
C ASN A 332 -12.78 -10.09 7.62
N ILE A 333 -11.64 -9.66 8.14
CA ILE A 333 -10.51 -9.23 7.32
C ILE A 333 -9.78 -10.44 6.76
N TRP A 334 -9.50 -11.44 7.59
CA TRP A 334 -8.79 -12.66 7.17
C TRP A 334 -9.59 -13.55 6.22
N GLY A 335 -10.90 -13.71 6.43
CA GLY A 335 -11.74 -14.61 5.64
C GLY A 335 -12.18 -14.06 4.28
N ARG A 336 -11.65 -12.90 3.86
CA ARG A 336 -11.97 -12.28 2.56
C ARG A 336 -10.68 -11.85 1.86
N ASP A 337 -10.54 -12.26 0.60
CA ASP A 337 -9.32 -12.09 -0.21
C ASP A 337 -8.87 -10.61 -0.28
N ALA A 338 -9.80 -9.73 -0.67
CA ALA A 338 -9.51 -8.30 -0.84
C ALA A 338 -9.11 -7.57 0.45
N PRO A 339 -9.89 -7.63 1.54
CA PRO A 339 -9.49 -7.06 2.83
C PRO A 339 -8.16 -7.62 3.37
N MET A 340 -7.94 -8.94 3.32
CA MET A 340 -6.72 -9.57 3.84
C MET A 340 -5.47 -9.04 3.14
N LEU A 341 -5.46 -9.07 1.80
CA LEU A 341 -4.31 -8.62 1.02
C LEU A 341 -4.10 -7.10 1.18
N ARG A 342 -5.16 -6.31 1.19
CA ARG A 342 -5.02 -4.87 1.45
C ARG A 342 -4.42 -4.59 2.83
N ALA A 343 -4.93 -5.21 3.88
CA ALA A 343 -4.52 -4.96 5.26
C ALA A 343 -3.03 -5.30 5.51
N ASN A 344 -2.48 -6.28 4.79
CA ASN A 344 -1.12 -6.76 4.96
C ASN A 344 -0.08 -6.13 3.99
N THR A 345 -0.43 -5.05 3.31
CA THR A 345 0.45 -4.39 2.32
C THR A 345 1.84 -4.06 2.90
N GLU A 346 1.90 -3.34 4.03
CA GLU A 346 3.15 -2.89 4.64
C GLU A 346 3.94 -4.07 5.23
N PHE A 347 3.23 -5.06 5.78
CA PHE A 347 3.83 -6.30 6.29
C PHE A 347 4.59 -7.05 5.19
N VAL A 348 3.96 -7.19 4.02
CA VAL A 348 4.57 -7.87 2.86
C VAL A 348 5.67 -7.02 2.24
N LEU A 349 5.46 -5.70 2.07
CA LEU A 349 6.46 -4.79 1.54
C LEU A 349 7.75 -4.82 2.37
N LEU A 350 7.65 -4.70 3.69
CA LEU A 350 8.80 -4.78 4.60
C LEU A 350 9.41 -6.18 4.64
N GLY A 351 8.61 -7.23 4.49
CA GLY A 351 9.11 -8.59 4.42
C GLY A 351 10.01 -8.81 3.18
N PHE A 352 9.62 -8.29 2.02
CA PHE A 352 10.49 -8.31 0.83
C PHE A 352 11.79 -7.53 1.05
N ALA A 353 11.71 -6.35 1.68
CA ALA A 353 12.89 -5.55 2.01
C ALA A 353 13.87 -6.30 2.93
N LEU A 354 13.36 -7.00 3.94
CA LEU A 354 14.17 -7.81 4.86
C LEU A 354 14.80 -9.02 4.17
N LEU A 355 14.03 -9.72 3.34
CA LEU A 355 14.46 -10.90 2.59
C LEU A 355 15.55 -10.57 1.56
N MET A 356 15.46 -9.44 0.87
CA MET A 356 16.52 -9.01 -0.06
C MET A 356 17.84 -8.70 0.65
N GLN A 357 17.80 -8.32 1.92
CA GLN A 357 19.01 -8.05 2.71
C GLN A 357 19.57 -9.29 3.41
N THR A 358 19.13 -10.49 3.03
CA THR A 358 19.72 -11.75 3.49
C THR A 358 20.55 -12.42 2.39
N ALA A 359 21.47 -13.29 2.81
CA ALA A 359 22.24 -14.14 1.90
C ALA A 359 21.49 -15.42 1.48
N THR A 360 20.27 -15.65 1.98
CA THR A 360 19.56 -16.91 1.76
C THR A 360 18.99 -16.96 0.34
N ILE A 361 18.94 -18.13 -0.30
CA ILE A 361 18.29 -18.26 -1.62
C ILE A 361 16.75 -18.22 -1.54
N LEU A 362 16.20 -18.37 -0.33
CA LEU A 362 14.78 -18.45 -0.04
C LEU A 362 13.97 -17.28 -0.63
N TRP A 363 14.55 -16.08 -0.65
CA TRP A 363 13.88 -14.91 -1.23
C TRP A 363 13.57 -15.09 -2.72
N ARG A 364 14.38 -15.84 -3.49
CA ARG A 364 14.12 -16.08 -4.92
C ARG A 364 12.85 -16.89 -5.13
N TYR A 365 12.67 -17.95 -4.32
CA TYR A 365 11.45 -18.76 -4.35
C TYR A 365 10.23 -17.94 -3.97
N ILE A 366 10.35 -17.06 -2.96
CA ILE A 366 9.27 -16.16 -2.55
C ILE A 366 8.90 -15.18 -3.68
N VAL A 367 9.88 -14.58 -4.35
CA VAL A 367 9.62 -13.70 -5.50
C VAL A 367 8.91 -14.46 -6.63
N MET A 368 9.35 -15.69 -6.95
CA MET A 368 8.70 -16.51 -7.98
C MET A 368 7.25 -16.86 -7.60
N ASN A 369 7.01 -17.29 -6.36
CA ASN A 369 5.65 -17.57 -5.87
C ASN A 369 4.77 -16.30 -5.88
N THR A 370 5.34 -15.14 -5.57
CA THR A 370 4.64 -13.85 -5.65
C THR A 370 4.20 -13.55 -7.08
N ALA A 371 5.08 -13.76 -8.07
CA ALA A 371 4.73 -13.55 -9.48
C ALA A 371 3.65 -14.53 -9.97
N ILE A 372 3.68 -15.79 -9.51
CA ILE A 372 2.65 -16.80 -9.80
C ILE A 372 1.31 -16.38 -9.18
N ALA A 373 1.29 -16.00 -7.90
CA ALA A 373 0.09 -15.54 -7.21
C ALA A 373 -0.49 -14.27 -7.86
N TRP A 374 0.37 -13.35 -8.27
CA TRP A 374 -0.03 -12.15 -9.01
C TRP A 374 -0.70 -12.52 -10.34
N THR A 375 -0.09 -13.42 -11.11
CA THR A 375 -0.63 -13.85 -12.41
C THR A 375 -1.98 -14.56 -12.25
N TYR A 376 -2.09 -15.45 -11.27
CA TYR A 376 -3.33 -16.14 -10.94
C TYR A 376 -4.44 -15.14 -10.58
N LEU A 377 -4.15 -14.20 -9.68
CA LEU A 377 -5.11 -13.20 -9.23
C LEU A 377 -5.51 -12.24 -10.36
N ALA A 378 -4.57 -11.85 -11.22
CA ALA A 378 -4.85 -11.02 -12.39
C ALA A 378 -5.85 -11.71 -13.32
N LEU A 379 -5.62 -12.98 -13.65
CA LEU A 379 -6.53 -13.77 -14.49
C LEU A 379 -7.88 -13.99 -13.81
N HIS A 380 -7.89 -14.26 -12.50
CA HIS A 380 -9.12 -14.42 -11.73
C HIS A 380 -9.97 -13.14 -11.77
N ILE A 381 -9.34 -11.99 -11.53
CA ILE A 381 -9.98 -10.66 -11.60
C ILE A 381 -10.50 -10.34 -13.00
N LEU A 382 -9.79 -10.72 -14.06
CA LEU A 382 -10.22 -10.48 -15.44
C LEU A 382 -11.39 -11.37 -15.86
N ARG A 383 -11.50 -12.58 -15.28
CA ARG A 383 -12.57 -13.54 -15.55
C ARG A 383 -13.86 -13.21 -14.81
N ASN A 384 -13.74 -12.74 -13.56
CA ASN A 384 -14.89 -12.43 -12.72
C ASN A 384 -15.35 -10.97 -12.95
N ARG A 385 -16.51 -10.83 -13.59
CA ARG A 385 -17.14 -9.54 -13.94
C ARG A 385 -17.68 -8.81 -12.71
#